data_AF-E2CRK5-F1
#
_entry.id   AF-E2CRK5-F1
#
_cell.length_a   1.000
_cell.length_b   1.000
_cell.length_c   1.000
_cell.angle_alpha   90.00
_cell.angle_beta   90.00
_cell.angle_gamma   90.00
#
_symmetry.space_group_name_H-M   'P 1'
#
loop_
_entity.id
_entity.type
_entity.pdbx_description
1 polymer ?
#
loop_
_entity_poly.entity_id
_entity_poly.type
_entity_poly.pdbx_seq_one_letter_code
_entity_poly.pdbx_strand_id
1 'polypeptide(L)'
;MNIHQHRFGKILGVNGNFLGAVGCFAYGWFLWPDDPRWYGFYIIATLSFLGSLGFVIRAFGSMKALFRQDKIVAEYQSKVKPQKDAEMASDHSLKNAGMIDG
;
A
#
# COMPACT_ATOMS: atom_id res chain seq x y z
N MET A 1 -1.93 -2.60 -18.05
CA MET A 1 -2.40 -2.81 -16.66
C MET A 1 -1.97 -1.60 -15.83
N ASN A 2 -2.92 -0.79 -15.35
CA ASN A 2 -2.66 0.58 -14.88
C ASN A 2 -1.88 0.63 -13.55
N ILE A 3 -0.70 1.27 -13.57
CA ILE A 3 0.20 1.44 -12.42
C ILE A 3 -0.52 2.07 -11.21
N HIS A 4 -1.48 2.95 -11.47
CA HIS A 4 -2.32 3.58 -10.44
C HIS A 4 -3.18 2.58 -9.66
N GLN A 5 -3.74 1.55 -10.31
CA GLN A 5 -4.60 0.58 -9.62
C GLN A 5 -3.79 -0.35 -8.71
N HIS A 6 -2.55 -0.69 -9.11
CA HIS A 6 -1.67 -1.51 -8.29
C HIS A 6 -1.15 -0.76 -7.04
N ARG A 7 -0.87 0.55 -7.15
CA ARG A 7 -0.53 1.39 -5.98
C ARG A 7 -1.72 1.53 -5.02
N PHE A 8 -2.92 1.78 -5.55
CA PHE A 8 -4.13 1.89 -4.74
C PHE A 8 -4.40 0.59 -3.96
N GLY A 9 -4.31 -0.58 -4.62
CA GLY A 9 -4.48 -1.88 -3.95
C GLY A 9 -3.46 -2.13 -2.84
N LYS A 10 -2.20 -1.72 -3.03
CA LYS A 10 -1.16 -1.85 -1.99
C LYS A 10 -1.42 -0.93 -0.80
N ILE A 11 -1.86 0.31 -1.02
CA ILE A 11 -2.23 1.25 0.04
C ILE A 11 -3.43 0.72 0.82
N LEU A 12 -4.46 0.23 0.11
CA LEU A 12 -5.64 -0.39 0.71
C LEU A 12 -5.25 -1.61 1.55
N GLY A 13 -4.30 -2.43 1.07
CA GLY A 13 -3.78 -3.57 1.80
C GLY A 13 -3.04 -3.18 3.10
N VAL A 14 -2.22 -2.13 3.07
CA VAL A 14 -1.56 -1.62 4.30
C VAL A 14 -2.59 -1.11 5.30
N ASN A 15 -3.54 -0.27 4.85
CA ASN A 15 -4.61 0.25 5.71
C ASN A 15 -5.50 -0.87 6.28
N GLY A 16 -5.83 -1.88 5.46
CA GLY A 16 -6.59 -3.04 5.91
C GLY A 16 -5.87 -3.84 7.00
N ASN A 17 -4.55 -4.00 6.90
CA ASN A 17 -3.77 -4.64 7.97
C ASN A 17 -3.76 -3.80 9.25
N PHE A 18 -3.66 -2.47 9.17
CA PHE A 18 -3.75 -1.60 10.34
C PHE A 18 -5.14 -1.64 11.00
N LEU A 19 -6.21 -1.61 10.21
CA LEU A 19 -7.58 -1.75 10.72
C LEU A 19 -7.79 -3.12 11.37
N GLY A 20 -7.28 -4.19 10.74
CA GLY A 20 -7.30 -5.53 11.33
C GLY A 20 -6.53 -5.61 12.65
N ALA A 21 -5.36 -4.99 12.72
CA ALA A 21 -4.56 -4.91 13.95
C ALA A 21 -5.33 -4.21 15.09
N VAL A 22 -5.93 -3.05 14.81
CA VAL A 22 -6.73 -2.30 15.79
C VAL A 22 -7.96 -3.09 16.20
N GLY A 23 -8.64 -3.74 15.25
CA GLY A 23 -9.82 -4.58 15.53
C GLY A 23 -9.49 -5.75 16.46
N CYS A 24 -8.40 -6.49 16.18
CA CYS A 24 -7.95 -7.58 17.05
C CYS A 24 -7.51 -7.08 18.44
N PHE A 25 -6.85 -5.92 18.51
CA PHE A 25 -6.45 -5.33 19.79
C PHE A 25 -7.67 -4.90 20.62
N ALA A 26 -8.62 -4.20 20.01
CA ALA A 26 -9.85 -3.76 20.66
C ALA A 26 -10.70 -4.95 21.15
N TYR A 27 -10.78 -6.02 20.34
CA TYR A 27 -11.46 -7.25 20.72
C TYR A 27 -10.78 -7.95 21.90
N GLY A 28 -9.44 -8.06 21.87
CA GLY A 28 -8.67 -8.61 23.00
C GLY A 28 -8.81 -7.78 24.27
N TRP A 29 -8.87 -6.46 24.15
CA TRP A 29 -9.08 -5.54 25.27
C TRP A 29 -10.47 -5.69 25.89
N PHE A 30 -11.51 -5.79 25.06
CA PHE A 30 -12.88 -5.96 25.54
C PHE A 30 -13.10 -7.32 26.24
N LEU A 31 -12.37 -8.34 25.80
CA LEU A 31 -12.39 -9.67 26.41
C LEU A 31 -11.42 -9.83 27.58
N TRP A 32 -10.68 -8.78 27.95
CA TRP A 32 -9.74 -8.86 29.06
C TRP A 32 -10.52 -9.10 30.35
N PRO A 33 -10.34 -10.23 31.03
CA PRO A 33 -11.11 -10.53 32.21
C PRO A 33 -10.51 -9.81 33.43
N ASP A 34 -11.32 -8.97 34.07
CA ASP A 34 -10.97 -8.32 35.35
C ASP A 34 -11.33 -9.19 36.56
N ASP A 35 -12.17 -10.21 36.35
CA ASP A 35 -12.68 -11.10 37.40
C ASP A 35 -12.14 -12.53 37.27
N PRO A 36 -11.73 -13.20 38.38
CA PRO A 36 -11.17 -14.54 38.36
C PRO A 36 -12.05 -15.61 37.69
N ARG A 37 -13.38 -15.41 37.70
CA ARG A 37 -14.36 -16.35 37.13
C ARG A 37 -14.30 -16.42 35.60
N TRP A 38 -13.65 -15.45 34.97
CA TRP A 38 -13.58 -15.27 33.52
C TRP A 38 -12.18 -15.56 32.97
N TYR A 39 -11.32 -16.22 33.75
CA TYR A 39 -9.94 -16.52 33.35
C TYR A 39 -9.81 -17.30 32.03
N GLY A 40 -10.84 -18.07 31.64
CA GLY A 40 -10.88 -18.75 30.34
C GLY A 40 -10.78 -17.77 29.15
N PHE A 41 -11.22 -16.52 29.32
CA PHE A 41 -11.12 -15.49 28.30
C PHE A 41 -9.72 -14.89 28.17
N TYR A 42 -8.81 -15.07 29.14
CA TYR A 42 -7.42 -14.61 29.01
C TYR A 42 -6.74 -15.24 27.79
N ILE A 43 -6.98 -16.51 27.52
CA ILE A 43 -6.38 -17.21 26.38
C ILE A 43 -6.85 -16.55 25.08
N ILE A 44 -8.14 -16.26 24.96
CA ILE A 44 -8.73 -15.64 23.78
C ILE A 44 -8.24 -14.20 23.60
N ALA A 45 -8.18 -13.43 24.69
CA ALA A 45 -7.66 -12.07 24.68
C ALA A 45 -6.18 -12.04 24.27
N THR A 46 -5.36 -12.95 24.83
CA THR A 46 -3.94 -13.07 24.50
C THR A 46 -3.73 -13.47 23.04
N LEU A 47 -4.50 -14.43 22.52
CA LEU A 47 -4.44 -14.80 21.10
C LEU A 47 -4.84 -13.64 20.18
N SER A 48 -5.80 -12.81 20.62
CA SER A 48 -6.22 -11.62 19.88
C SER A 48 -5.13 -10.55 19.85
N PHE A 49 -4.41 -10.35 20.95
CA PHE A 49 -3.24 -9.47 20.99
C PHE A 49 -2.09 -9.99 20.11
N LEU A 50 -1.80 -11.29 20.13
CA LEU A 50 -0.82 -11.90 19.23
C LEU A 50 -1.23 -11.75 17.76
N GLY A 51 -2.51 -11.93 17.45
CA GLY A 51 -3.06 -11.69 16.12
C GLY A 51 -2.87 -10.24 15.67
N SER A 52 -3.14 -9.28 16.54
CA SER A 52 -2.89 -7.85 16.29
C SER A 52 -1.42 -7.59 15.94
N LEU A 53 -0.49 -8.17 16.70
CA LEU A 53 0.95 -8.05 16.42
C LEU A 53 1.31 -8.63 15.03
N GLY A 54 0.71 -9.75 14.64
CA GLY A 54 0.89 -10.34 13.31
C GLY A 54 0.44 -9.40 12.18
N PHE A 55 -0.71 -8.73 12.35
CA PHE A 55 -1.19 -7.72 11.39
C PHE A 55 -0.24 -6.52 11.29
N VAL A 56 0.30 -6.04 12.41
CA VAL A 56 1.28 -4.95 12.43
C VAL A 56 2.55 -5.35 11.66
N ILE A 57 3.11 -6.53 11.92
CA ILE A 57 4.29 -7.04 11.22
C ILE A 57 4.03 -7.11 9.71
N ARG A 58 2.86 -7.62 9.31
CA ARG A 58 2.45 -7.70 7.91
C ARG A 58 2.32 -6.33 7.26
N ALA A 59 1.73 -5.35 7.96
CA ALA A 59 1.62 -3.97 7.52
C ALA A 59 3.01 -3.34 7.28
N PHE A 60 3.94 -3.51 8.21
CA PHE A 60 5.32 -3.05 8.06
C PHE A 60 6.03 -3.70 6.88
N GLY A 61 5.83 -5.01 6.66
CA GLY A 61 6.38 -5.71 5.49
C GLY A 61 5.86 -5.13 4.17
N SER A 62 4.55 -4.92 4.06
CA SER A 62 3.93 -4.28 2.90
C SER A 62 4.40 -2.83 2.69
N MET A 63 4.59 -2.08 3.77
CA MET A 63 5.10 -0.72 3.74
C MET A 63 6.55 -0.68 3.22
N LYS A 64 7.44 -1.55 3.71
CA LYS A 64 8.83 -1.66 3.19
C LYS A 64 8.85 -2.00 1.70
N ALA A 65 7.96 -2.89 1.26
CA ALA A 65 7.84 -3.25 -0.16
C ALA A 65 7.37 -2.07 -1.03
N LEU A 66 6.45 -1.24 -0.53
CA LEU A 66 6.04 0.02 -1.16
C LEU A 66 7.21 1.00 -1.26
N PHE A 67 7.93 1.25 -0.16
CA PHE A 67 9.09 2.13 -0.15
C PHE A 67 10.18 1.70 -1.13
N ARG A 68 10.47 0.40 -1.19
CA ARG A 68 11.46 -0.12 -2.15
C ARG A 68 11.02 0.12 -3.59
N GLN A 69 9.73 -0.09 -3.89
CA GLN A 69 9.19 0.17 -5.22
C GLN A 69 9.26 1.66 -5.56
N ASP A 70 8.89 2.54 -4.64
CA ASP A 70 8.94 3.99 -4.83
C ASP A 70 10.37 4.49 -5.02
N LYS A 71 11.35 3.95 -4.27
CA LYS A 71 12.77 4.28 -4.46
C LYS A 71 13.27 3.92 -5.86
N ILE A 72 12.89 2.74 -6.37
CA ILE A 72 13.25 2.30 -7.71
C ILE A 72 12.62 3.22 -8.76
N VAL A 73 11.33 3.55 -8.62
CA VAL A 73 10.65 4.48 -9.53
C VAL A 73 11.30 5.86 -9.52
N ALA A 74 11.64 6.39 -8.34
CA ALA A 74 12.32 7.67 -8.21
C ALA A 74 13.71 7.66 -8.86
N GLU A 75 14.46 6.56 -8.76
CA GLU A 75 15.76 6.40 -9.41
C GLU A 75 15.65 6.34 -10.94
N TYR A 76 14.59 5.72 -11.47
CA TYR A 76 14.32 5.77 -12.91
C TYR A 76 13.87 7.16 -13.36
N GLN A 77 13.01 7.83 -12.60
CA GLN A 77 12.56 9.19 -12.90
C GLN A 77 13.69 10.22 -12.84
N SER A 78 14.69 10.04 -11.96
CA SER A 78 15.85 10.94 -11.90
C SER A 78 16.86 10.74 -13.03
N LYS A 79 16.91 9.54 -13.63
CA LYS A 79 17.76 9.23 -14.78
C LYS A 79 17.14 9.64 -16.12
N VAL A 80 15.82 9.73 -16.19
CA VAL A 80 15.12 10.26 -17.36
C VAL A 80 15.13 11.79 -17.24
N LYS A 81 15.87 12.48 -18.12
CA LYS A 81 15.71 13.95 -18.29
C LYS A 81 14.20 14.22 -18.40
N PRO A 82 13.64 15.25 -17.74
CA PRO A 82 12.22 15.55 -17.86
C PRO A 82 11.91 15.54 -19.35
N GLN A 83 11.11 14.58 -19.80
CA GLN A 83 10.58 14.62 -21.15
C GLN A 83 9.75 15.89 -21.13
N LYS A 84 10.35 16.97 -21.66
CA LYS A 84 9.66 18.20 -22.02
C LYS A 84 8.37 17.71 -22.64
N ASP A 85 7.23 18.01 -22.02
CA ASP A 85 5.91 17.59 -22.48
C ASP A 85 5.97 17.69 -24.00
N ALA A 86 6.05 16.53 -24.64
CA ALA A 86 6.05 16.49 -26.09
C ALA A 86 4.61 16.84 -26.38
N GLU A 87 4.36 18.15 -26.49
CA GLU A 87 3.18 18.76 -27.07
C GLU A 87 2.77 17.79 -28.16
N MET A 88 1.68 17.04 -27.91
CA MET A 88 1.23 15.94 -28.76
C MET A 88 1.47 16.39 -30.17
N ALA A 89 2.42 15.75 -30.88
CA ALA A 89 2.86 16.24 -32.17
C ALA A 89 1.61 16.32 -33.02
N SER A 90 1.06 17.53 -33.14
CA SER A 90 -0.20 17.73 -33.83
C SER A 90 0.04 17.24 -35.26
N ASP A 91 -0.97 16.68 -35.92
CA ASP A 91 -0.81 16.15 -37.28
C ASP A 91 -0.14 17.16 -38.22
N HIS A 92 -0.31 18.46 -37.93
CA HIS A 92 0.35 19.58 -38.58
C HIS A 92 1.89 19.58 -38.48
N SER A 93 2.45 19.17 -37.34
CA SER A 93 3.90 19.04 -37.12
C SER A 93 4.48 17.80 -37.83
N LEU A 94 3.73 16.71 -37.90
CA LEU A 94 4.11 15.49 -38.62
C LEU A 94 4.04 15.68 -40.16
N LYS A 95 3.07 16.46 -40.65
CA LYS A 95 2.94 16.83 -42.07
C LYS A 95 4.05 17.78 -42.52
N ASN A 96 4.42 18.76 -41.69
CA ASN A 96 5.53 19.67 -41.98
C ASN A 96 6.91 18.98 -41.93
N ALA A 97 7.05 17.87 -41.20
CA ALA A 97 8.26 17.06 -41.17
C ALA A 97 8.33 16.02 -42.31
N GLY A 98 7.33 15.96 -43.19
CA GLY A 98 7.28 15.02 -44.32
C GLY A 98 7.15 13.55 -43.91
N MET A 99 6.66 13.29 -42.69
CA MET A 99 6.52 11.93 -42.15
C MET A 99 5.21 11.24 -42.56
N ILE A 100 4.25 11.99 -43.12
CA ILE A 100 2.97 11.48 -43.62
C ILE A 100 2.57 12.27 -44.86
N ASP A 101 2.36 11.55 -45.97
CA ASP A 101 1.75 12.07 -47.18
C ASP A 101 0.24 11.77 -47.16
N GLY A 102 -0.57 12.83 -47.29
CA GLY A 102 -2.02 12.76 -47.44
C GLY A 102 -2.77 13.06 -46.17
#